data_AF-A0A6J4FUN8-F1
#
_entry.id   AF-A0A6J4FUN8-F1
#
_cell.length_a   1.000
_cell.length_b   1.000
_cell.length_c   1.000
_cell.angle_alpha   90.00
_cell.angle_beta   90.00
_cell.angle_gamma   90.00
#
_symmetry.space_group_name_H-M   'P 1'
#
loop_
_entity.id
_entity.type
_entity.pdbx_description
1 polymer ?
#
loop_
_entity_poly.entity_id
_entity_poly.type
_entity_poly.pdbx_seq_one_letter_code
_entity_poly.pdbx_strand_id
1 'polypeptide(L)'
;MEAEIAGTQPIEVEVKEGKTYYWCACGRSKQQPFCDGAHKGTGISPTAFTAGATETMWLCACKRTHDKPRCDGSHRDLAKG
;
A
#
# COMPACT_ATOMS: atom_id res chain seq x y z
N MET A 1 5.25 8.45 -14.29
CA MET A 1 3.87 7.89 -14.29
C MET A 1 3.22 8.15 -12.96
N GLU A 2 1.89 8.23 -12.91
CA GLU A 2 1.15 8.31 -11.64
C GLU A 2 0.85 6.90 -11.10
N ALA A 3 0.66 6.77 -9.79
CA ALA A 3 0.27 5.51 -9.17
C ALA A 3 -1.19 5.16 -9.50
N GLU A 4 -1.44 3.90 -9.85
CA GLU A 4 -2.80 3.39 -10.12
C GLU A 4 -3.56 3.11 -8.82
N ILE A 5 -4.88 3.28 -8.86
CA ILE A 5 -5.77 2.88 -7.77
C ILE A 5 -5.93 1.36 -7.86
N ALA A 6 -5.37 0.62 -6.90
CA ALA A 6 -5.51 -0.84 -6.84
C ALA A 6 -6.81 -1.28 -6.16
N GLY A 7 -7.42 -0.39 -5.37
CA GLY A 7 -8.68 -0.60 -4.68
C GLY A 7 -9.13 0.64 -3.91
N THR A 8 -10.42 0.73 -3.61
CA THR A 8 -11.04 1.86 -2.87
C THR A 8 -11.30 1.56 -1.40
N GLN A 9 -10.84 0.41 -0.90
CA GLN A 9 -10.87 0.03 0.52
C GLN A 9 -9.45 -0.34 0.99
N PRO A 10 -9.12 -0.14 2.28
CA PRO A 10 -7.87 -0.63 2.82
C PRO A 10 -7.82 -2.16 2.85
N ILE A 11 -6.61 -2.72 2.80
CA ILE A 11 -6.40 -4.16 2.95
C ILE A 11 -5.89 -4.42 4.35
N GLU A 12 -6.62 -5.24 5.09
CA GLU A 12 -6.23 -5.74 6.41
C GLU A 12 -5.09 -6.75 6.27
N VAL A 13 -4.01 -6.57 7.03
CA VAL A 13 -2.88 -7.50 7.05
C VAL A 13 -2.36 -7.67 8.48
N GLU A 14 -2.19 -8.92 8.91
CA GLU A 14 -1.39 -9.24 10.09
C GLU A 14 0.10 -9.08 9.77
N VAL A 15 0.74 -8.10 10.41
CA VAL A 15 2.18 -7.91 10.34
C VAL A 15 2.86 -8.57 11.53
N LYS A 16 4.11 -9.01 11.35
CA LYS A 16 4.91 -9.67 12.39
C LYS A 16 6.03 -8.75 12.83
N GLU A 17 6.20 -8.61 14.14
CA GLU A 17 7.27 -7.81 14.74
C GLU A 17 8.64 -8.12 14.13
N GLY A 18 9.41 -7.08 13.85
CA GLY A 18 10.76 -7.18 13.28
C GLY A 18 10.81 -7.58 11.79
N LYS A 19 9.69 -8.03 11.20
CA LYS A 19 9.64 -8.35 9.77
C LYS A 19 9.53 -7.07 8.94
N THR A 20 10.36 -7.01 7.90
CA THR A 20 10.32 -5.94 6.90
C THR A 20 9.41 -6.36 5.74
N TYR A 21 8.56 -5.43 5.33
CA TYR A 21 7.61 -5.58 4.24
C TYR A 21 7.84 -4.48 3.21
N TYR A 22 7.44 -4.73 1.96
CA TYR A 22 7.56 -3.79 0.86
C TYR A 22 6.16 -3.48 0.33
N TRP A 23 5.60 -2.34 0.73
CA TRP A 23 4.29 -1.89 0.27
C TRP A 23 4.34 -1.46 -1.20
N CYS A 24 3.35 -1.90 -1.98
CA CYS A 24 3.20 -1.50 -3.38
C CYS A 24 2.75 -0.03 -3.44
N ALA A 25 3.67 0.86 -3.85
CA ALA A 25 3.37 2.27 -4.05
C ALA A 25 2.81 2.61 -5.43
N CYS A 26 3.05 1.76 -6.45
CA CYS A 26 2.65 2.05 -7.84
C CYS A 26 1.21 1.64 -8.20
N GLY A 27 0.57 0.78 -7.39
CA GLY A 27 -0.79 0.27 -7.67
C GLY A 27 -0.86 -0.97 -8.57
N ARG A 28 0.24 -1.33 -9.25
CA ARG A 28 0.22 -2.37 -10.31
C ARG A 28 0.43 -3.81 -9.84
N SER A 29 0.76 -4.00 -8.56
CA SER A 29 1.02 -5.33 -8.03
C SER A 29 -0.22 -6.20 -8.08
N LYS A 30 -0.05 -7.47 -8.44
CA LYS A 30 -1.07 -8.54 -8.32
C LYS A 30 -1.10 -9.15 -6.92
N GLN A 31 -0.15 -8.78 -6.06
CA GLN A 31 -0.03 -9.24 -4.66
C GLN A 31 -0.30 -8.10 -3.68
N GLN A 32 -1.30 -7.25 -3.97
CA GLN A 32 -1.67 -6.16 -3.06
C GLN A 32 -1.88 -6.67 -1.63
N PRO A 33 -1.44 -5.93 -0.60
CA PRO A 33 -0.89 -4.57 -0.67
C PRO A 33 0.63 -4.52 -0.92
N PHE A 34 1.28 -5.66 -1.15
CA PHE A 34 2.73 -5.78 -1.25
C PHE A 34 3.26 -5.71 -2.68
N CYS A 35 4.52 -5.35 -2.83
CA CYS A 35 5.21 -5.25 -4.10
C CYS A 35 5.58 -6.65 -4.65
N ASP A 36 5.25 -6.89 -5.91
CA ASP A 36 5.61 -8.10 -6.68
C ASP A 36 6.61 -7.82 -7.82
N GLY A 37 7.07 -6.58 -7.96
CA GLY A 37 7.99 -6.15 -9.01
C GLY A 37 7.33 -5.46 -10.22
N ALA A 38 5.99 -5.38 -10.29
CA ALA A 38 5.26 -4.71 -11.38
C ALA A 38 5.52 -3.19 -11.48
N HIS A 39 6.28 -2.62 -10.54
CA HIS A 39 6.67 -1.20 -10.55
C HIS A 39 7.80 -0.87 -11.56
N LYS A 40 8.52 -1.87 -12.08
CA LYS A 40 9.60 -1.66 -13.06
C LYS A 40 9.10 -0.88 -14.27
N GLY A 41 9.83 0.17 -14.65
CA GLY A 41 9.46 1.07 -15.75
C GLY A 41 8.51 2.21 -15.39
N THR A 42 7.95 2.25 -14.18
CA THR A 42 7.04 3.35 -13.76
C THR A 42 7.76 4.57 -13.17
N GLY A 43 9.01 4.38 -12.72
CA GLY A 43 9.76 5.36 -11.93
C GLY A 43 9.33 5.42 -10.46
N ILE A 44 8.40 4.57 -10.02
CA ILE A 44 7.91 4.48 -8.64
C ILE A 44 8.56 3.27 -7.96
N SER A 45 9.13 3.47 -6.77
CA SER A 45 9.70 2.40 -5.94
C SER A 45 8.75 1.99 -4.81
N PRO A 46 8.77 0.72 -4.36
CA PRO A 46 8.00 0.31 -3.19
C PRO A 46 8.49 0.99 -1.92
N THR A 47 7.60 1.15 -0.95
CA THR A 47 7.94 1.70 0.38
C THR A 47 8.23 0.56 1.34
N ALA A 48 9.45 0.49 1.84
CA ALA A 48 9.82 -0.47 2.89
C ALA A 48 9.30 0.02 4.25
N PHE A 49 8.83 -0.90 5.08
CA PHE A 49 8.57 -0.66 6.50
C PHE A 49 8.87 -1.91 7.32
N THR A 50 9.32 -1.72 8.55
CA THR A 50 9.52 -2.80 9.53
C THR A 50 8.44 -2.70 10.58
N ALA A 51 7.72 -3.79 10.84
CA ALA A 51 6.68 -3.79 11.85
C ALA A 51 7.30 -3.73 13.25
N GLY A 52 6.87 -2.76 14.06
CA GLY A 52 7.33 -2.59 15.44
C GLY A 52 6.69 -3.56 16.43
N ALA A 53 5.57 -4.19 16.06
CA ALA A 53 4.86 -5.19 16.84
C ALA A 53 4.15 -6.18 15.90
N THR A 54 3.73 -7.32 16.45
CA THR A 54 2.81 -8.22 15.76
C THR A 54 1.39 -7.70 15.96
N GLU A 55 0.80 -7.16 14.90
CA GLU A 55 -0.50 -6.48 14.95
C GLU A 55 -1.22 -6.54 13.61
N THR A 56 -2.51 -6.23 13.62
CA THR A 56 -3.29 -6.02 12.39
C THR A 56 -3.12 -4.58 11.91
N MET A 57 -2.61 -4.41 10.69
CA MET A 57 -2.48 -3.11 10.03
C MET A 57 -3.42 -2.99 8.83
N TRP A 58 -3.99 -1.80 8.64
CA TRP A 58 -4.79 -1.47 7.47
C TRP A 58 -3.93 -0.73 6.46
N LEU A 59 -3.52 -1.41 5.40
CA LEU A 59 -2.61 -0.87 4.38
C LEU A 59 -3.37 -0.24 3.22
N CYS A 60 -2.83 0.85 2.67
CA CYS A 60 -3.48 1.61 1.61
C CYS A 60 -3.48 0.85 0.27
N ALA A 61 -4.67 0.65 -0.32
CA ALA A 61 -4.83 0.11 -1.68
C ALA A 61 -5.00 1.21 -2.75
N CYS A 62 -5.54 2.39 -2.40
CA CYS A 62 -5.81 3.45 -3.38
C CYS A 62 -4.58 4.25 -3.82
N LYS A 63 -3.48 4.13 -3.07
CA LYS A 63 -2.18 4.80 -3.29
C LYS A 63 -2.22 6.33 -3.16
N ARG A 64 -3.32 6.88 -2.63
CA ARG A 64 -3.50 8.31 -2.35
C ARG A 64 -3.24 8.69 -0.88
N THR A 65 -2.81 7.74 -0.05
CA THR A 65 -2.50 8.02 1.35
C THR A 65 -1.30 8.95 1.54
N HIS A 66 -1.39 9.81 2.54
CA HIS A 66 -0.34 10.69 3.05
C HIS A 66 0.42 10.03 4.22
N ASP A 67 -0.11 8.96 4.82
CA ASP A 67 0.49 8.19 5.92
C ASP A 67 0.98 6.80 5.43
N LYS A 68 1.85 6.79 4.42
CA LYS A 68 2.35 5.54 3.83
C LYS A 68 3.07 4.70 4.91
N PRO A 69 2.85 3.38 4.97
CA PRO A 69 2.04 2.55 4.05
C PRO A 69 0.56 2.38 4.50
N ARG A 70 0.19 2.97 5.64
CA ARG A 70 -1.12 2.83 6.28
C ARG A 70 -2.20 3.54 5.49
N CYS A 71 -3.45 3.16 5.76
CA CYS A 71 -4.61 3.87 5.27
C CYS A 71 -4.94 5.05 6.19
N ASP A 72 -5.06 6.24 5.62
CA ASP A 72 -5.49 7.49 6.29
C ASP A 72 -6.92 7.92 5.91
N GLY A 73 -7.63 7.09 5.14
CA GLY A 73 -8.98 7.40 4.67
C GLY A 73 -9.06 8.17 3.35
N SER A 74 -7.93 8.52 2.72
CA SER A 74 -7.93 9.27 1.43
C SER A 74 -8.72 8.60 0.30
N HIS A 75 -9.00 7.29 0.41
CA HIS A 75 -9.85 6.57 -0.55
C HIS A 75 -11.31 7.05 -0.54
N ARG A 76 -11.78 7.70 0.53
CA ARG A 76 -13.16 8.18 0.66
C ARG A 76 -13.48 9.32 -0.31
N ASP A 77 -12.47 10.09 -0.71
CA ASP A 77 -12.63 11.15 -1.70
C ASP A 77 -12.71 10.60 -3.13
N LEU A 78 -12.29 9.35 -3.35
CA LEU A 78 -12.37 8.66 -4.64
C LEU A 78 -13.75 8.05 -4.89
N ALA A 79 -14.52 7.77 -3.82
CA ALA A 79 -15.84 7.15 -3.89
C ALA A 79 -16.97 8.14 -4.25
N LYS A 80 -16.64 9.43 -4.44
CA LYS A 80 -17.60 10.49 -4.81
C LYS A 80 -17.71 10.69 -6.33
N GLY A 81 -17.68 9.60 -7.09
CA GLY A 81 -17.87 9.58 -8.54
C GLY A 81 -19.13 8.82 -8.91
#